data_AF-A0A2M7J2W3-F1
#
_entry.id   AF-A0A2M7J2W3-F1
#
_cell.length_a   1.000
_cell.length_b   1.000
_cell.length_c   1.000
_cell.angle_alpha   90.00
_cell.angle_beta   90.00
_cell.angle_gamma   90.00
#
_symmetry.space_group_name_H-M   'P 1'
#
loop_
_entity.id
_entity.type
_entity.pdbx_description
1 polymer ?
#
loop_
_entity_poly.entity_id
_entity_poly.type
_entity_poly.pdbx_seq_one_letter_code
_entity_poly.pdbx_strand_id
1 'polypeptide(L)' 'MLRGVLDNHPGAPRDIVQLNAGAAIYVAGLCATLGDGVARAGEILACGEATAKLEQLIEFTGKFTNHA' A
#
# COMPACT_ATOMS: atom_id res chain seq x y z
N MET A 1 3.97 12.81 -6.08
CA MET A 1 2.82 11.98 -6.50
C MET A 1 2.79 10.67 -5.73
N LEU A 2 3.63 9.65 -6.03
CA LEU A 2 3.59 8.35 -5.31
C LEU A 2 3.90 8.44 -3.80
N ARG A 3 5.04 9.03 -3.40
CA ARG A 3 5.41 9.11 -1.98
C ARG A 3 4.33 9.81 -1.13
N GLY A 4 3.72 10.87 -1.65
CA GLY A 4 2.61 11.54 -0.97
C GLY A 4 1.38 10.65 -0.73
N VAL A 5 1.11 9.64 -1.59
CA VAL A 5 0.06 8.65 -1.31
C VAL A 5 0.46 7.75 -0.14
N LEU A 6 1.69 7.26 -0.13
CA LEU A 6 2.22 6.39 0.92
C LEU A 6 2.34 7.11 2.28
N ASP A 7 2.60 8.42 2.25
CA ASP A 7 2.59 9.31 3.41
C ASP A 7 1.16 9.71 3.84
N ASN A 8 0.13 9.09 3.26
CA ASN A 8 -1.29 9.31 3.55
C ASN A 8 -1.79 10.75 3.31
N HIS A 9 -1.18 11.49 2.38
CA HIS A 9 -1.71 12.81 2.01
C HIS A 9 -3.07 12.68 1.32
N PRO A 10 -4.09 13.45 1.74
CA PRO A 10 -5.42 13.36 1.17
C PRO A 10 -5.47 13.85 -0.28
N GLY A 11 -6.37 13.27 -1.06
CA GLY A 11 -6.68 13.68 -2.42
C GLY A 11 -6.91 12.49 -3.36
N ALA A 12 -7.38 12.79 -4.56
CA ALA A 12 -7.76 11.79 -5.56
C ALA A 12 -6.69 10.70 -5.82
N PRO A 13 -5.36 10.98 -5.84
CA PRO A 13 -4.35 9.93 -5.98
C PRO A 13 -4.35 8.91 -4.84
N ARG A 14 -4.58 9.35 -3.60
CA ARG A 14 -4.69 8.43 -2.46
C ARG A 14 -5.96 7.62 -2.55
N ASP A 15 -7.08 8.26 -2.87
CA ASP A 15 -8.38 7.62 -2.89
C ASP A 15 -8.45 6.52 -3.96
N ILE A 16 -7.88 6.74 -5.17
CA ILE A 16 -7.84 5.71 -6.21
C ILE A 16 -6.91 4.54 -5.86
N VAL A 17 -5.80 4.79 -5.16
CA VAL A 17 -4.91 3.73 -4.67
C VAL A 17 -5.59 2.92 -3.58
N GLN A 18 -6.25 3.58 -2.63
CA GLN A 18 -7.00 2.92 -1.56
C GLN A 18 -8.13 2.04 -2.11
N LEU A 19 -8.83 2.51 -3.16
CA LEU A 19 -9.86 1.73 -3.84
C LEU A 19 -9.30 0.44 -4.47
N ASN A 20 -8.23 0.55 -5.28
CA ASN A 20 -7.65 -0.60 -5.97
C ASN A 20 -6.97 -1.58 -5.00
N ALA A 21 -6.25 -1.07 -4.00
CA ALA A 21 -5.66 -1.89 -2.96
C ALA A 21 -6.74 -2.60 -2.13
N GLY A 22 -7.85 -1.91 -1.82
CA GLY A 22 -8.98 -2.51 -1.14
C GLY A 22 -9.64 -3.63 -1.96
N ALA A 23 -9.79 -3.45 -3.27
CA ALA A 23 -10.26 -4.49 -4.16
C ALA A 23 -9.31 -5.70 -4.17
N ALA A 24 -7.98 -5.48 -4.19
CA ALA A 24 -6.98 -6.55 -4.11
C ALA A 24 -7.07 -7.34 -2.79
N ILE A 25 -7.23 -6.65 -1.66
CA ILE A 25 -7.43 -7.28 -0.33
C ILE A 25 -8.70 -8.13 -0.33
N TYR A 26 -9.78 -7.62 -0.91
CA TYR A 26 -11.06 -8.34 -0.99
C TYR A 26 -10.96 -9.61 -1.83
N VAL A 27 -10.45 -9.52 -3.07
CA VAL A 27 -10.35 -10.71 -3.95
C VAL A 27 -9.34 -11.74 -3.45
N ALA A 28 -8.39 -11.34 -2.60
CA ALA A 28 -7.49 -12.24 -1.89
C ALA A 28 -8.15 -12.99 -0.71
N GLY A 29 -9.42 -12.72 -0.41
CA GLY A 29 -10.16 -13.35 0.70
C GLY A 29 -9.74 -12.85 2.09
N LEU A 30 -9.12 -11.67 2.17
CA LEU A 30 -8.59 -11.11 3.41
C LEU A 30 -9.58 -10.20 4.15
N CYS A 31 -10.77 -10.00 3.59
CA CYS A 31 -11.89 -9.28 4.21
C CYS A 31 -13.23 -9.78 3.64
N ALA A 32 -14.33 -9.48 4.31
CA ALA A 32 -15.66 -10.00 3.95
C ALA A 32 -16.31 -9.23 2.79
N THR A 33 -16.05 -7.92 2.69
CA THR A 33 -16.63 -7.06 1.65
C THR A 33 -15.57 -6.18 1.00
N LEU A 34 -15.89 -5.62 -0.18
CA LEU A 34 -15.06 -4.60 -0.83
C LEU A 34 -14.86 -3.38 0.08
N GLY A 35 -15.91 -2.95 0.80
CA GLY A 35 -15.85 -1.82 1.72
C GLY A 35 -14.83 -2.04 2.84
N ASP A 36 -14.82 -3.25 3.43
CA ASP A 36 -13.83 -3.63 4.45
C ASP A 36 -12.40 -3.60 3.89
N GLY A 37 -12.23 -4.03 2.63
CA GLY A 37 -10.95 -4.00 1.96
C GLY A 37 -10.43 -2.57 1.78
N VAL A 38 -11.29 -1.66 1.33
CA VAL A 38 -10.95 -0.23 1.16
C VAL A 38 -10.65 0.42 2.51
N ALA A 39 -11.41 0.11 3.56
CA ALA A 39 -11.16 0.59 4.91
C ALA A 39 -9.77 0.13 5.41
N ARG A 40 -9.48 -1.18 5.29
CA ARG A 40 -8.19 -1.76 5.65
C ARG A 40 -7.02 -1.18 4.87
N ALA A 41 -7.19 -0.94 3.56
CA ALA A 41 -6.17 -0.26 2.76
C ALA A 41 -5.88 1.16 3.28
N GLY A 42 -6.92 1.87 3.74
CA GLY A 42 -6.78 3.19 4.38
C GLY A 42 -6.03 3.12 5.70
N GLU A 43 -6.31 2.13 6.54
CA GLU A 43 -5.60 1.89 7.80
C GLU A 43 -4.10 1.63 7.55
N ILE A 44 -3.76 0.77 6.58
CA ILE A 44 -2.38 0.44 6.18
C ILE A 44 -1.61 1.69 5.71
N LEU A 45 -2.27 2.61 5.00
CA LEU A 45 -1.68 3.90 4.63
C LEU A 45 -1.49 4.79 5.86
N ALA A 46 -2.51 4.90 6.70
CA ALA A 46 -2.50 5.79 7.86
C ALA A 46 -1.46 5.40 8.93
N CYS A 47 -1.20 4.11 9.12
CA CYS A 47 -0.18 3.62 10.06
C CYS A 47 1.25 3.60 9.49
N GLY A 48 1.43 3.92 8.19
CA GLY A 48 2.73 3.95 7.53
C GLY A 48 3.28 2.57 7.13
N GLU A 49 2.52 1.49 7.29
CA GLU A 49 2.92 0.13 6.90
C GLU A 49 3.23 0.01 5.40
N ALA A 50 2.48 0.74 4.55
CA ALA A 50 2.74 0.77 3.12
C ALA A 50 4.14 1.33 2.79
N THR A 51 4.52 2.44 3.43
CA THR A 51 5.87 3.02 3.29
C THR A 51 6.93 2.06 3.78
N ALA A 52 6.73 1.47 4.96
CA ALA A 52 7.67 0.50 5.51
C ALA A 52 7.86 -0.72 4.58
N LYS A 53 6.78 -1.20 3.95
CA LYS A 53 6.85 -2.32 3.00
C LYS A 53 7.64 -1.97 1.73
N LEU A 54 7.51 -0.74 1.22
CA LEU A 54 8.30 -0.28 0.08
C LEU A 54 9.79 -0.24 0.42
N GLU A 55 10.15 0.32 1.58
CA GLU A 55 11.55 0.38 2.00
C GLU A 55 12.15 -1.02 2.23
N GLN A 56 11.38 -1.96 2.81
CA GLN A 56 11.77 -3.36 2.90
C GLN A 56 12.02 -4.00 1.52
N LEU A 57 11.18 -3.70 0.53
CA LEU A 57 11.35 -4.20 -0.84
C LEU A 57 12.61 -3.63 -1.50
N ILE A 58 12.90 -2.34 -1.30
CA ILE A 58 14.12 -1.68 -1.80
C ILE A 58 15.35 -2.33 -1.18
N GLU A 59 15.39 -2.47 0.15
CA GLU A 59 16.50 -3.11 0.85
C GLU A 59 16.70 -4.56 0.39
N PHE A 60 15.60 -5.31 0.26
CA PHE A 60 15.63 -6.70 -0.18
C PHE A 60 16.20 -6.83 -1.59
N THR A 61 15.68 -6.06 -2.56
CA THR A 61 16.11 -6.14 -3.96
C THR A 61 17.53 -5.58 -4.17
N GLY A 62 17.93 -4.57 -3.41
CA GLY A 62 19.28 -4.01 -3.43
C GLY A 62 20.40 -5.01 -3.09
N LYS A 63 20.10 -6.05 -2.30
CA LYS A 63 21.05 -7.14 -1.98
C LYS A 63 21.46 -7.94 -3.22
N PHE A 64 20.62 -7.95 -4.26
CA PHE A 64 20.87 -8.71 -5.50
C PHE A 64 21.53 -7.86 -6.60
N THR A 65 21.54 -6.53 -6.46
CA THR A 65 22.15 -5.62 -7.46
C THR A 65 23.60 -5.26 -7.13
N ASN A 66 24.04 -5.38 -5.87
CA ASN A 66 25.41 -5.03 -5.43
C ASN A 66 26.42 -6.19 -5.51
N HIS A 67 26.27 -7.12 -6.46
CA HIS A 67 27.33 -8.07 -6.78
C HIS A 67 28.19 -7.50 -7.93
N ALA A 68 29.20 -6.72 -7.54
CA ALA A 68 30.42 -6.45 -8.29
C ALA A 68 31.61 -6.62 -7.34
#